data_AF-A0AAV4TK48-F1
#
_entry.id   AF-A0AAV4TK48-F1
#
_cell.length_a   1.000
_cell.length_b   1.000
_cell.length_c   1.000
_cell.angle_alpha   90.00
_cell.angle_beta   90.00
_cell.angle_gamma   90.00
#
_symmetry.space_group_name_H-M   'P 1'
#
loop_
_entity.id
_entity.type
_entity.pdbx_description
1 polymer ?
#
loop_
_entity_poly.entity_id
_entity_poly.type
_entity_poly.pdbx_seq_one_letter_code
_entity_poly.pdbx_strand_id
1 'polypeptide(L)' 'MLASHFLGILRLATALTRLNLRQTIVKQDADEAIRLLDMLKASINQTQQFGGRVQTATDQIIRDMISEINY' A
#
# COMPACT_ATOMS: atom_id res chain seq x y z
N MET A 1 15.83 6.62 5.28
CA MET A 1 15.22 5.51 4.51
C MET A 1 14.33 4.59 5.34
N LEU A 2 14.74 4.13 6.53
CA LEU A 2 13.91 3.25 7.39
C LEU A 2 12.63 3.94 7.91
N ALA A 3 12.70 5.21 8.31
CA ALA A 3 11.57 5.95 8.89
C ALA A 3 10.37 6.11 7.93
N SER A 4 10.60 6.33 6.63
CA SER A 4 9.54 6.52 5.63
C SER A 4 8.71 5.25 5.42
N HIS A 5 9.37 4.09 5.42
CA HIS A 5 8.70 2.78 5.29
C HIS A 5 7.82 2.48 6.50
N PHE A 6 8.32 2.73 7.71
CA PHE A 6 7.55 2.57 8.94
C PHE A 6 6.35 3.52 8.99
N LEU A 7 6.54 4.78 8.58
CA LEU A 7 5.45 5.76 8.53
C LEU A 7 4.36 5.37 7.51
N GLY A 8 4.76 4.80 6.37
CA GLY A 8 3.82 4.26 5.38
C GLY A 8 2.93 3.15 5.95
N ILE A 9 3.52 2.20 6.68
CA ILE A 9 2.77 1.11 7.33
C ILE A 9 1.80 1.67 8.37
N LEU A 10 2.22 2.64 9.19
CA LEU A 10 1.34 3.28 10.18
C LEU A 10 0.16 4.02 9.54
N ARG A 11 0.37 4.68 8.39
CA ARG A 11 -0.70 5.33 7.63
C ARG A 11 -1.71 4.32 7.09
N LEU A 12 -1.24 3.19 6.54
CA LEU A 12 -2.10 2.10 6.09
C LEU A 12 -2.90 1.49 7.25
N ALA A 13 -2.27 1.19 8.38
CA ALA A 13 -2.95 0.66 9.56
C ALA A 13 -4.00 1.64 10.11
N THR A 14 -3.70 2.94 10.10
CA THR A 14 -4.65 3.99 10.51
C THR A 14 -5.85 4.07 9.56
N ALA A 15 -5.63 3.93 8.25
CA ALA A 15 -6.71 3.88 7.27
C ALA A 15 -7.60 2.64 7.45
N LEU A 16 -7.01 1.46 7.68
CA LEU A 16 -7.74 0.22 7.97
C LEU A 16 -8.61 0.32 9.24
N THR A 17 -8.09 1.00 10.26
CA THR A 17 -8.82 1.27 11.51
C THR A 17 -10.05 2.13 11.24
N ARG A 18 -9.89 3.20 10.43
CA ARG A 18 -11.00 4.10 10.03
C ARG A 18 -12.04 3.40 9.18
N LEU A 19 -11.64 2.52 8.26
CA LEU A 19 -12.57 1.73 7.43
C LEU A 19 -13.47 0.81 8.26
N ASN A 20 -12.95 0.29 9.37
CA ASN A 20 -13.71 -0.54 10.31
C ASN A 20 -14.53 0.29 11.33
N LEU A 21 -14.61 1.61 11.17
CA LEU A 21 -15.25 2.54 12.13
C LEU A 21 -14.67 2.42 13.55
N ARG A 22 -13.42 1.97 13.68
CA ARG A 22 -12.69 1.86 14.94
C ARG A 22 -11.87 3.14 15.17
N GLN A 23 -11.63 3.49 16.42
CA GLN A 23 -10.78 4.64 16.80
C GLN A 23 -9.43 4.22 17.37
N THR A 24 -9.22 2.93 17.59
CA THR A 24 -8.00 2.37 18.16
C THR A 24 -7.38 1.39 17.17
N ILE A 25 -6.11 1.62 16.85
CA ILE A 25 -5.32 0.72 16.04
C ILE A 25 -5.08 -0.55 16.85
N VAL A 26 -5.48 -1.69 16.32
CA VAL A 26 -5.16 -3.00 16.90
C VAL A 26 -4.05 -3.67 16.11
N LYS A 27 -3.40 -4.66 16.74
CA LYS A 27 -2.31 -5.44 16.09
C LYS A 27 -2.72 -5.98 14.71
N GLN A 28 -3.97 -6.39 14.56
CA GLN A 28 -4.51 -6.91 13.29
C GLN A 28 -4.43 -5.89 12.15
N ASP A 29 -4.63 -4.59 12.42
CA ASP A 29 -4.56 -3.55 11.38
C ASP A 29 -3.10 -3.36 10.91
N ALA A 30 -2.12 -3.55 11.80
CA ALA A 30 -0.70 -3.50 11.45
C ALA A 30 -0.25 -4.73 10.66
N ASP A 31 -0.69 -5.93 11.09
CA ASP A 31 -0.42 -7.18 10.38
C ASP A 31 -1.03 -7.15 8.96
N GLU A 32 -2.23 -6.61 8.82
CA GLU A 32 -2.90 -6.47 7.52
C GLU A 32 -2.24 -5.39 6.65
N ALA A 33 -1.83 -4.25 7.22
CA ALA A 33 -1.07 -3.24 6.49
C ALA A 33 0.24 -3.79 5.89
N ILE A 34 0.94 -4.66 6.65
CA ILE A 34 2.16 -5.33 6.16
C ILE A 34 1.83 -6.31 5.03
N ARG A 35 0.78 -7.13 5.19
CA ARG A 35 0.33 -8.06 4.13
C ARG A 35 -0.02 -7.33 2.85
N LEU A 36 -0.77 -6.22 2.93
CA LEU A 36 -1.13 -5.41 1.78
C LEU A 36 0.11 -4.81 1.11
N LEU A 37 1.09 -4.34 1.89
CA LEU A 37 2.34 -3.82 1.36
C LEU A 37 3.13 -4.89 0.61
N ASP A 38 3.20 -6.11 1.13
CA ASP A 38 3.91 -7.20 0.47
C ASP A 38 3.17 -7.71 -0.78
N MET A 39 1.83 -7.72 -0.76
CA MET A 39 1.02 -7.97 -1.95
C MET A 39 1.25 -6.90 -3.03
N LEU A 40 1.32 -5.63 -2.64
CA LEU A 40 1.64 -4.52 -3.55
C LEU A 40 3.02 -4.70 -4.19
N LYS A 41 4.04 -5.03 -3.41
CA LYS A 41 5.39 -5.32 -3.95
C LYS A 41 5.37 -6.49 -4.93
N ALA A 42 4.64 -7.57 -4.62
CA ALA A 42 4.50 -8.72 -5.50
C ALA A 42 3.79 -8.35 -6.81
N SER A 43 2.73 -7.55 -6.74
CA SER A 43 2.01 -7.04 -7.92
C SER A 43 2.90 -6.17 -8.80
N ILE A 44 3.71 -5.27 -8.21
CA ILE A 44 4.64 -4.41 -8.97
C ILE A 44 5.67 -5.26 -9.72
N ASN A 45 6.22 -6.28 -9.07
CA ASN A 45 7.17 -7.20 -9.69
C ASN A 45 6.55 -8.01 -10.83
N GLN A 46 5.26 -8.36 -10.74
CA GLN A 46 4.51 -8.95 -11.85
C GLN A 46 4.29 -7.94 -12.99
N THR A 47 3.95 -6.68 -12.70
CA THR A 47 3.75 -5.64 -13.73
C THR A 47 5.05 -5.37 -14.52
N GLN A 48 6.22 -5.40 -13.86
CA GLN A 48 7.53 -5.27 -14.51
C GLN A 48 7.85 -6.42 -15.48
N GLN A 49 7.31 -7.62 -15.25
CA GLN A 49 7.50 -8.77 -16.15
C GLN A 49 6.60 -8.72 -17.40
N PHE A 50 5.49 -7.97 -17.36
CA PHE A 50 4.58 -7.78 -18.50
C PHE A 50 4.70 -6.37 -19.07
N GLY A 51 5.86 -6.03 -19.65
CA GLY A 51 6.13 -4.74 -20.33
C GLY A 51 5.28 -4.44 -21.59
N GLY A 52 4.09 -5.03 -21.72
CA GLY A 52 3.17 -4.82 -22.84
C GLY A 52 1.68 -4.87 -22.47
N ARG A 53 1.31 -4.86 -21.19
CA ARG A 53 -0.12 -4.90 -20.80
C ARG A 53 -0.70 -3.48 -20.69
N VAL A 54 -1.82 -3.26 -21.39
CA VAL A 54 -2.63 -2.04 -21.35
C VAL A 54 -2.87 -1.64 -19.89
N GLN A 55 -2.43 -0.43 -19.50
CA GLN A 55 -2.60 0.09 -18.15
C GLN A 55 -4.09 0.10 -17.80
N THR A 56 -4.46 -0.63 -16.75
CA THR A 56 -5.82 -0.58 -16.22
C THR A 56 -5.98 0.65 -15.32
N ALA A 57 -7.21 1.12 -15.13
CA ALA A 57 -7.48 2.25 -14.22
C ALA A 57 -6.95 1.99 -12.79
N THR A 58 -6.87 0.72 -12.38
CA THR A 58 -6.27 0.29 -11.11
C THR A 58 -4.76 0.53 -11.07
N ASP A 59 -4.03 0.31 -12.17
CA ASP A 59 -2.59 0.58 -12.25
C ASP A 59 -2.27 2.08 -12.14
N GLN A 60 -3.18 2.93 -12.65
CA GLN A 60 -3.05 4.38 -12.56
C GLN A 60 -3.18 4.85 -11.11
N ILE A 61 -4.19 4.36 -10.38
CA ILE A 61 -4.41 4.67 -8.95
C ILE A 61 -3.19 4.24 -8.12
N ILE A 62 -2.62 3.06 -8.41
CA ILE A 62 -1.43 2.55 -7.71
C ILE A 62 -0.21 3.46 -7.97
N ARG A 63 0.00 3.91 -9.21
CA ARG A 63 1.08 4.85 -9.53
C ARG A 63 0.92 6.19 -8.83
N ASP A 64 -0.28 6.75 -8.84
CA ASP A 64 -0.55 8.06 -8.25
C ASP A 64 -0.33 8.03 -6.73
N MET A 65 -0.75 6.96 -6.04
CA MET A 65 -0.45 6.77 -4.62
C MET A 65 1.05 6.64 -4.33
N ILE A 66 1.81 5.94 -5.18
CA ILE A 66 3.26 5.77 -4.99
C ILE A 66 4.01 7.08 -5.24
N SER A 67 3.56 7.88 -6.21
CA SER A 67 4.07 9.23 -6.46
C SER A 67 3.91 10.13 -5.24
N GLU A 68 2.78 10.03 -4.54
CA GLU A 68 2.49 10.82 -3.34
C GLU A 68 3.28 10.37 -2.10
N ILE A 69 3.79 9.13 -2.09
CA ILE A 69 4.65 8.61 -1.01
C ILE A 69 6.12 8.99 -1.19
N ASN A 70 6.56 9.27 -2.42
CA ASN A 70 7.95 9.59 -2.76
C ASN A 70 8.28 11.10 -2.77
N TYR A 71 7.33 11.95 -2.37
CA TYR A 71 7.52 13.39 -2.11
C TYR A 71 7.37 13.67 -0.61
#